data_AF-A0A2V7TL33-F1
#
_entry.id   AF-A0A2V7TL33-F1
#
_cell.length_a   1.000
_cell.length_b   1.000
_cell.length_c   1.000
_cell.angle_alpha   90.00
_cell.angle_beta   90.00
_cell.angle_gamma   90.00
#
_symmetry.space_group_name_H-M   'P 1'
#
loop_
_entity.id
_entity.type
_entity.pdbx_description
1 polymer ?
#
loop_
_entity_poly.entity_id
_entity_poly.type
_entity_poly.pdbx_seq_one_letter_code
_entity_poly.pdbx_strand_id
1 'polypeptide(L)'
;MKHVLKNERGMALALAIVALVVVGALVAGALFSGTQEQRVAENVRRMQASFGVAEEGAFDIIRGWGVDGTKQRYAALYPYPAKGPAAWDTVRYGMKTAASRTGSYSGSVMKLNDEMFVVDISAQDTMSLTGRIRGGGASQRVGVLTRIRPLQVNTNAALTSGGHNVVVGNASIDGNDHSPWTSCGPLDSAKAGIRYQVGDTVSASGHPSIAGSPPTLRDPNLKDSAFSVYGDVTYTEMVQSATINLDAQNFSNSIGPALTNGACNYGVSTNWGSPTDPTGPCGGYFPIIHIAGTGSTINGQEGQGILLVDGSLSIQGGFQFFGIVIIKGSLKTAGGGSNPAHFWGSVMVQDTIAFSDTTNNISGAANLLYSKCAIIKALNKTGVGTQFRSRGWTQLY
;
A
#
# COMPACT_ATOMS: atom_id res chain seq x y z
N MET A 1 -100.82 4.52 -37.83
CA MET A 1 -99.34 4.46 -37.69
C MET A 1 -98.94 3.02 -37.44
N LYS A 2 -98.30 2.36 -38.41
CA LYS A 2 -97.89 0.94 -38.30
C LYS A 2 -96.44 0.91 -37.81
N HIS A 3 -96.21 0.48 -36.57
CA HIS A 3 -94.86 0.20 -36.08
C HIS A 3 -94.38 -1.12 -36.70
N VAL A 4 -93.41 -1.03 -37.60
CA VAL A 4 -92.66 -2.19 -38.10
C VAL A 4 -91.64 -2.56 -37.03
N LEU A 5 -91.87 -3.67 -36.33
CA LEU A 5 -90.86 -4.29 -35.45
C LEU A 5 -89.77 -4.88 -36.36
N LYS A 6 -88.64 -4.18 -36.49
CA LYS A 6 -87.42 -4.69 -37.13
C LYS A 6 -86.90 -5.88 -36.34
N ASN A 7 -86.74 -7.01 -37.02
CA ASN A 7 -86.24 -8.24 -36.44
C ASN A 7 -84.69 -8.21 -36.39
N GLU A 8 -84.11 -7.70 -35.30
CA GLU A 8 -82.64 -7.54 -35.13
C GLU A 8 -81.89 -8.83 -34.72
N ARG A 9 -82.55 -9.99 -34.78
CA ARG A 9 -82.03 -11.27 -34.25
C ARG A 9 -80.76 -11.80 -34.95
N GLY A 10 -80.41 -11.32 -36.15
CA GLY A 10 -79.19 -11.73 -36.88
C GLY A 10 -77.94 -10.90 -36.57
N MET A 11 -78.09 -9.65 -36.15
CA MET A 11 -76.96 -8.72 -35.88
C MET A 11 -76.32 -8.97 -34.51
N ALA A 12 -77.08 -9.48 -33.54
CA ALA A 12 -76.62 -9.70 -32.18
C ALA A 12 -75.49 -10.75 -32.09
N LEU A 13 -75.55 -11.82 -32.88
CA LEU A 13 -74.51 -12.85 -32.91
C LEU A 13 -73.19 -12.31 -33.50
N ALA A 14 -73.26 -11.58 -34.61
CA ALA A 14 -72.08 -10.99 -35.25
C ALA A 14 -71.40 -9.95 -34.33
N LEU A 15 -72.20 -9.10 -33.66
CA LEU A 15 -71.69 -8.16 -32.65
C LEU A 15 -71.04 -8.87 -31.47
N ALA A 16 -71.61 -9.97 -30.98
CA ALA A 16 -71.05 -10.76 -29.88
C ALA A 16 -69.70 -11.41 -30.24
N ILE A 17 -69.55 -11.93 -31.48
CA ILE A 17 -68.29 -12.50 -31.96
C ILE A 17 -67.21 -11.42 -32.07
N VAL A 18 -67.53 -10.27 -32.67
CA VAL A 18 -66.59 -9.15 -32.78
C VAL A 18 -66.18 -8.65 -31.38
N ALA A 19 -67.13 -8.53 -30.45
CA ALA A 19 -66.85 -8.16 -29.07
C ALA A 19 -65.91 -9.18 -28.39
N LEU A 20 -66.13 -10.49 -28.57
CA LEU A 20 -65.24 -11.54 -28.04
C LEU A 20 -63.82 -11.46 -28.61
N VAL A 21 -63.67 -11.19 -29.91
CA VAL A 21 -62.36 -11.04 -30.55
C VAL A 21 -61.63 -9.82 -30.01
N VAL A 22 -62.33 -8.68 -29.87
CA VAL A 22 -61.73 -7.45 -29.31
C VAL A 22 -61.32 -7.66 -27.85
N VAL A 23 -62.17 -8.28 -27.03
CA VAL A 23 -61.83 -8.61 -25.63
C VAL A 23 -60.67 -9.59 -25.58
N GLY A 24 -60.66 -10.63 -26.42
CA GLY A 24 -59.55 -11.59 -26.51
C GLY A 24 -58.23 -10.92 -26.89
N ALA A 25 -58.25 -10.00 -27.85
CA ALA A 25 -57.08 -9.22 -28.26
C ALA A 25 -56.58 -8.28 -27.13
N LEU A 26 -57.50 -7.63 -26.41
CA LEU A 26 -57.15 -6.78 -25.27
C LEU A 26 -56.54 -7.58 -24.11
N VAL A 27 -57.12 -8.74 -23.77
CA VAL A 27 -56.58 -9.63 -22.73
C VAL A 27 -55.21 -10.17 -23.13
N ALA A 28 -55.04 -10.61 -24.39
CA ALA A 28 -53.76 -11.07 -24.90
C ALA A 28 -52.71 -9.95 -24.88
N GLY A 29 -53.08 -8.73 -25.27
CA GLY A 29 -52.23 -7.55 -25.21
C GLY A 29 -51.80 -7.20 -23.78
N ALA A 30 -52.73 -7.23 -22.82
CA ALA A 30 -52.45 -6.98 -21.41
C ALA A 30 -51.53 -8.06 -20.80
N LEU A 31 -51.77 -9.34 -21.09
CA LEU A 31 -50.90 -10.43 -20.63
C LEU A 31 -49.49 -10.34 -21.23
N PHE A 32 -49.39 -10.04 -22.52
CA PHE A 32 -48.10 -9.87 -23.19
C PHE A 32 -47.31 -8.70 -22.60
N SER A 33 -47.94 -7.54 -22.43
CA SER A 33 -47.34 -6.38 -21.75
C SER A 33 -46.90 -6.73 -20.33
N GLY A 34 -47.76 -7.40 -19.53
CA GLY A 34 -47.42 -7.81 -18.17
C GLY A 34 -46.20 -8.75 -18.10
N THR A 35 -46.08 -9.71 -19.03
CA THR A 35 -44.91 -10.60 -19.07
C THR A 35 -43.62 -9.90 -19.49
N GLN A 36 -43.69 -8.87 -20.34
CA GLN A 36 -42.53 -8.06 -20.69
C GLN A 36 -42.08 -7.20 -19.52
N GLU A 37 -43.00 -6.51 -18.87
CA GLU A 37 -42.72 -5.69 -17.69
C GLU A 37 -42.09 -6.54 -16.58
N GLN A 38 -42.61 -7.75 -16.35
CA GLN A 38 -42.04 -8.66 -15.37
C GLN A 38 -40.59 -9.04 -15.72
N ARG A 39 -40.28 -9.31 -16.99
CA ARG A 39 -38.90 -9.64 -17.42
C ARG A 39 -37.96 -8.45 -17.31
N VAL A 40 -38.42 -7.25 -17.66
CA VAL A 40 -37.64 -6.01 -17.54
C VAL A 40 -37.36 -5.73 -16.06
N ALA A 41 -38.37 -5.80 -15.20
CA ALA A 41 -38.22 -5.60 -13.76
C ALA A 41 -37.26 -6.62 -13.13
N GLU A 42 -37.37 -7.89 -13.50
CA GLU A 42 -36.48 -8.96 -13.05
C GLU A 42 -35.02 -8.69 -13.48
N ASN A 43 -34.80 -8.24 -14.73
CA ASN A 43 -33.48 -7.88 -15.24
C ASN A 43 -32.89 -6.67 -14.51
N VAL A 44 -33.69 -5.61 -14.29
CA VAL A 44 -33.26 -4.42 -13.53
C VAL A 44 -32.86 -4.79 -12.11
N ARG A 45 -33.68 -5.60 -11.42
CA ARG A 45 -33.37 -6.09 -10.07
C ARG A 45 -32.05 -6.85 -10.03
N ARG A 46 -31.77 -7.70 -11.02
CA ARG A 46 -30.53 -8.48 -11.10
C ARG A 46 -29.31 -7.64 -11.44
N MET A 47 -29.47 -6.64 -12.32
CA MET A 47 -28.42 -5.66 -12.58
C MET A 47 -28.05 -4.91 -11.31
N GLN A 48 -29.05 -4.44 -10.54
CA GLN A 48 -28.81 -3.78 -9.26
C GLN A 48 -28.15 -4.70 -8.22
N ALA A 49 -28.59 -5.97 -8.13
CA ALA A 49 -27.98 -6.94 -7.24
C ALA A 49 -26.51 -7.22 -7.62
N SER A 50 -26.23 -7.48 -8.90
CA SER A 50 -24.87 -7.72 -9.40
C SER A 50 -23.97 -6.50 -9.23
N PHE A 51 -24.55 -5.30 -9.37
CA PHE A 51 -23.85 -4.04 -9.09
C PHE A 51 -23.44 -3.92 -7.62
N GLY A 52 -24.35 -4.21 -6.68
CA GLY A 52 -24.03 -4.23 -5.25
C GLY A 52 -22.93 -5.22 -4.90
N VAL A 53 -22.90 -6.39 -5.55
CA VAL A 53 -21.81 -7.38 -5.40
C VAL A 53 -20.49 -6.84 -5.97
N ALA A 54 -20.51 -6.10 -7.09
CA ALA A 54 -19.31 -5.48 -7.66
C ALA A 54 -18.74 -4.40 -6.74
N GLU A 55 -19.59 -3.57 -6.15
CA GLU A 55 -19.18 -2.56 -5.16
C GLU A 55 -18.58 -3.23 -3.91
N GLU A 56 -19.24 -4.25 -3.38
CA GLU A 56 -18.73 -5.03 -2.25
C GLU A 56 -17.35 -5.61 -2.56
N GLY A 57 -17.17 -6.19 -3.76
CA GLY A 57 -15.88 -6.72 -4.21
C GLY A 57 -14.80 -5.66 -4.29
N ALA A 58 -15.11 -4.45 -4.78
CA ALA A 58 -14.16 -3.34 -4.83
C ALA A 58 -13.73 -2.90 -3.43
N PHE A 59 -14.68 -2.78 -2.49
CA PHE A 59 -14.39 -2.44 -1.10
C PHE A 59 -13.64 -3.55 -0.35
N ASP A 60 -13.89 -4.82 -0.67
CA ASP A 60 -13.15 -5.94 -0.09
C ASP A 60 -11.67 -5.90 -0.49
N ILE A 61 -11.35 -5.60 -1.76
CA ILE A 61 -9.96 -5.43 -2.20
C ILE A 61 -9.27 -4.26 -1.49
N ILE A 62 -9.95 -3.11 -1.36
CA ILE A 62 -9.40 -1.93 -0.69
C ILE A 62 -9.21 -2.20 0.81
N ARG A 63 -10.18 -2.82 1.48
CA ARG A 63 -10.10 -3.19 2.90
C ARG A 63 -8.99 -4.22 3.14
N GLY A 64 -8.84 -5.17 2.22
CA GLY A 64 -7.81 -6.21 2.26
C GLY A 64 -6.39 -5.72 1.90
N TRP A 65 -6.23 -4.46 1.48
CA TRP A 65 -4.94 -3.93 1.03
C TRP A 65 -3.85 -4.03 2.09
N GLY A 66 -4.21 -3.79 3.35
CA GLY A 66 -3.29 -3.81 4.48
C GLY A 66 -2.93 -5.21 4.99
N VAL A 67 -3.54 -6.27 4.48
CA VAL A 67 -3.30 -7.65 4.93
C VAL A 67 -1.94 -8.15 4.43
N ASP A 68 -1.25 -8.90 5.29
CA ASP A 68 0.07 -9.46 5.01
C ASP A 68 0.11 -10.25 3.69
N GLY A 69 1.13 -10.00 2.88
CA GLY A 69 1.33 -10.56 1.55
C GLY A 69 0.62 -9.78 0.43
N THR A 70 -0.54 -9.18 0.69
CA THR A 70 -1.34 -8.47 -0.34
C THR A 70 -0.72 -7.12 -0.68
N LYS A 71 -0.34 -6.35 0.35
CA LYS A 71 0.37 -5.08 0.20
C LYS A 71 1.65 -5.23 -0.63
N GLN A 72 2.46 -6.23 -0.30
CA GLN A 72 3.74 -6.53 -0.95
C GLN A 72 3.53 -6.91 -2.41
N ARG A 73 2.46 -7.67 -2.70
CA ARG A 73 2.09 -8.04 -4.07
C ARG A 73 1.70 -6.82 -4.90
N TYR A 74 0.96 -5.86 -4.36
CA TYR A 74 0.61 -4.63 -5.10
C TYR A 74 1.80 -3.68 -5.21
N ALA A 75 2.61 -3.57 -4.16
CA ALA A 75 3.82 -2.78 -4.16
C ALA A 75 4.82 -3.26 -5.22
N ALA A 76 4.96 -4.59 -5.41
CA ALA A 76 5.85 -5.21 -6.38
C ALA A 76 5.45 -4.97 -7.86
N LEU A 77 4.24 -4.46 -8.12
CA LEU A 77 3.81 -4.12 -9.47
C LEU A 77 4.69 -3.02 -10.10
N TYR A 78 4.90 -3.16 -11.40
CA TYR A 78 5.48 -2.13 -12.24
C TYR A 78 4.39 -1.18 -12.76
N PRO A 79 4.66 0.12 -12.95
CA PRO A 79 3.74 1.03 -13.61
C PRO A 79 3.37 0.55 -15.02
N TYR A 80 2.09 0.63 -15.36
CA TYR A 80 1.58 0.36 -16.69
C TYR A 80 2.12 1.39 -17.72
N PRO A 81 2.51 0.96 -18.94
CA PRO A 81 2.65 -0.43 -19.36
C PRO A 81 3.93 -1.03 -18.77
N ALA A 82 3.83 -2.20 -18.16
CA ALA A 82 5.01 -2.93 -17.70
C ALA A 82 5.91 -3.29 -18.89
N LYS A 83 7.20 -2.94 -18.82
CA LYS A 83 8.20 -3.25 -19.85
C LYS A 83 9.22 -4.24 -19.29
N GLY A 84 9.37 -5.39 -19.94
CA GLY A 84 10.41 -6.38 -19.62
C GLY A 84 9.87 -7.82 -19.52
N PRO A 85 10.76 -8.82 -19.48
CA PRO A 85 10.39 -10.24 -19.55
C PRO A 85 9.69 -10.78 -18.29
N ALA A 86 9.81 -10.11 -17.14
CA ALA A 86 9.18 -10.49 -15.87
C ALA A 86 8.42 -9.34 -15.20
N ALA A 87 8.12 -8.27 -15.95
CA ALA A 87 7.41 -7.11 -15.42
C ALA A 87 5.89 -7.33 -15.54
N TRP A 88 5.19 -7.24 -14.41
CA TRP A 88 3.73 -7.31 -14.34
C TRP A 88 3.21 -6.01 -13.75
N ASP A 89 2.20 -5.44 -14.40
CA ASP A 89 1.48 -4.24 -13.96
C ASP A 89 0.13 -4.56 -13.33
N THR A 90 -0.30 -5.83 -13.39
CA THR A 90 -1.63 -6.26 -12.98
C THR A 90 -1.60 -7.53 -12.12
N VAL A 91 -2.30 -7.49 -10.99
CA VAL A 91 -2.70 -8.67 -10.20
C VAL A 91 -4.12 -9.04 -10.56
N ARG A 92 -4.40 -10.33 -10.76
CA ARG A 92 -5.75 -10.86 -10.97
C ARG A 92 -6.21 -11.70 -9.77
N TYR A 93 -7.50 -11.64 -9.47
CA TYR A 93 -8.17 -12.47 -8.47
C TYR A 93 -9.14 -13.42 -9.16
N GLY A 94 -9.18 -14.66 -8.69
CA GLY A 94 -10.21 -15.61 -9.05
C GLY A 94 -11.58 -15.19 -8.51
N MET A 95 -12.59 -15.98 -8.85
CA MET A 95 -13.94 -15.77 -8.34
C MET A 95 -13.99 -15.97 -6.83
N LYS A 96 -14.48 -14.96 -6.10
CA LYS A 96 -14.70 -14.96 -4.66
C LYS A 96 -16.17 -14.69 -4.36
N THR A 97 -16.74 -15.45 -3.44
CA THR A 97 -18.10 -15.23 -2.95
C THR A 97 -18.14 -13.99 -2.07
N ALA A 98 -19.13 -13.13 -2.31
CA ALA A 98 -19.37 -11.95 -1.49
C ALA A 98 -19.69 -12.33 -0.03
N ALA A 99 -19.25 -11.50 0.92
CA ALA A 99 -19.55 -11.69 2.34
C ALA A 99 -21.06 -11.57 2.60
N SER A 100 -21.77 -10.76 1.81
CA SER A 100 -23.24 -10.71 1.81
C SER A 100 -23.91 -12.01 1.32
N ARG A 101 -23.15 -12.92 0.69
CA ARG A 101 -23.64 -14.15 0.04
C ARG A 101 -24.70 -13.92 -1.05
N THR A 102 -24.77 -12.69 -1.58
CA THR A 102 -25.73 -12.30 -2.64
C THR A 102 -25.19 -12.53 -4.06
N GLY A 103 -23.91 -12.88 -4.19
CA GLY A 103 -23.28 -13.18 -5.46
C GLY A 103 -21.79 -13.48 -5.30
N SER A 104 -21.06 -13.42 -6.41
CA SER A 104 -19.61 -13.58 -6.46
C SER A 104 -19.00 -12.54 -7.41
N TYR A 105 -17.76 -12.17 -7.12
CA TYR A 105 -16.99 -11.22 -7.90
C TYR A 105 -15.62 -11.78 -8.23
N SER A 106 -15.01 -11.24 -9.27
CA SER A 106 -13.62 -11.47 -9.69
C SER A 106 -13.06 -10.16 -10.21
N GLY A 107 -11.75 -10.06 -10.41
CA GLY A 107 -11.22 -8.79 -10.89
C GLY A 107 -9.71 -8.71 -10.94
N SER A 108 -9.21 -7.48 -11.02
CA SER A 108 -7.80 -7.18 -11.06
C SER A 108 -7.45 -5.85 -10.39
N VAL A 109 -6.22 -5.75 -9.88
CA VAL A 109 -5.59 -4.49 -9.47
C VAL A 109 -4.46 -4.20 -10.44
N MET A 110 -4.54 -3.08 -11.15
CA MET A 110 -3.51 -2.61 -12.07
C MET A 110 -2.82 -1.38 -11.49
N LYS A 111 -1.50 -1.32 -11.57
CA LYS A 111 -0.70 -0.17 -11.13
C LYS A 111 -0.50 0.80 -12.28
N LEU A 112 -1.00 2.03 -12.13
CA LEU A 112 -0.83 3.09 -13.12
C LEU A 112 0.52 3.81 -12.93
N ASN A 113 0.87 4.12 -11.68
CA ASN A 113 2.15 4.67 -11.28
C ASN A 113 2.46 4.27 -9.83
N ASP A 114 3.51 4.83 -9.22
CA ASP A 114 3.92 4.45 -7.86
C ASP A 114 2.89 4.71 -6.75
N GLU A 115 1.91 5.58 -6.99
CA GLU A 115 0.88 5.90 -6.01
C GLU A 115 -0.53 5.53 -6.47
N MET A 116 -0.78 5.30 -7.75
CA MET A 116 -2.12 5.15 -8.32
C MET A 116 -2.36 3.75 -8.86
N PHE A 117 -3.54 3.23 -8.56
CA PHE A 117 -4.00 1.90 -8.94
C PHE A 117 -5.43 1.96 -9.46
N VAL A 118 -5.78 1.05 -10.36
CA VAL A 118 -7.15 0.78 -10.80
C VAL A 118 -7.55 -0.58 -10.24
N VAL A 119 -8.61 -0.60 -9.44
CA VAL A 119 -9.30 -1.81 -9.02
C VAL A 119 -10.45 -2.04 -9.99
N ASP A 120 -10.40 -3.13 -10.72
CA ASP A 120 -11.39 -3.49 -11.73
C ASP A 120 -12.09 -4.76 -11.29
N ILE A 121 -13.39 -4.68 -11.03
CA ILE A 121 -14.19 -5.77 -10.48
C ILE A 121 -15.33 -6.08 -11.43
N SER A 122 -15.51 -7.37 -11.74
CA SER A 122 -16.68 -7.91 -12.42
C SER A 122 -17.42 -8.84 -11.46
N ALA A 123 -18.74 -8.67 -11.34
CA ALA A 123 -19.56 -9.43 -10.41
C ALA A 123 -20.91 -9.85 -11.00
N GLN A 124 -21.45 -10.91 -10.42
CA GLN A 124 -22.74 -11.49 -10.77
C GLN A 124 -23.49 -11.89 -9.50
N ASP A 125 -24.81 -11.72 -9.50
CA ASP A 125 -25.69 -12.22 -8.44
C ASP A 125 -25.76 -13.76 -8.42
N THR A 126 -26.14 -14.34 -7.27
CA THR A 126 -26.19 -15.79 -7.07
C THR A 126 -27.05 -16.52 -8.12
N MET A 127 -28.19 -15.94 -8.50
CA MET A 127 -29.08 -16.59 -9.45
C MET A 127 -28.50 -16.53 -10.88
N SER A 128 -27.82 -15.44 -11.24
CA SER A 128 -27.08 -15.32 -12.50
C SER A 128 -25.91 -16.29 -12.60
N LEU A 129 -25.17 -16.49 -11.50
CA LEU A 129 -24.05 -17.42 -11.41
C LEU A 129 -24.45 -18.89 -11.61
N THR A 130 -25.60 -19.29 -11.06
CA THR A 130 -26.05 -20.70 -11.15
C THR A 130 -26.47 -21.13 -12.56
N GLY A 131 -26.46 -20.23 -13.55
CA GLY A 131 -26.81 -20.54 -14.94
C GLY A 131 -28.24 -21.03 -15.13
N ARG A 132 -29.11 -20.89 -14.11
CA ARG A 132 -30.49 -21.39 -14.11
C ARG A 132 -31.46 -20.53 -14.93
N ILE A 133 -30.95 -19.57 -15.71
CA ILE A 133 -31.75 -18.55 -16.40
C ILE A 133 -31.68 -18.76 -17.91
N ARG A 134 -32.85 -18.96 -18.53
CA ARG A 134 -32.99 -18.91 -19.99
C ARG A 134 -32.83 -17.46 -20.46
N GLY A 135 -31.73 -17.16 -21.16
CA GLY A 135 -31.45 -15.83 -21.72
C GLY A 135 -30.19 -15.14 -21.18
N GLY A 136 -29.46 -15.77 -20.25
CA GLY A 136 -28.24 -15.21 -19.65
C GLY A 136 -28.48 -14.54 -18.29
N GLY A 137 -27.42 -14.45 -17.48
CA GLY A 137 -27.43 -13.76 -16.19
C GLY A 137 -27.05 -12.28 -16.31
N ALA A 138 -27.23 -11.52 -15.23
CA ALA A 138 -26.70 -10.16 -15.12
C ALA A 138 -25.24 -10.20 -14.66
N SER A 139 -24.39 -9.41 -15.31
CA SER A 139 -23.01 -9.16 -14.92
C SER A 139 -22.79 -7.65 -14.86
N GLN A 140 -22.11 -7.18 -13.83
CA GLN A 140 -21.77 -5.77 -13.68
C GLN A 140 -20.30 -5.60 -13.43
N ARG A 141 -19.70 -4.58 -14.05
CA ARG A 141 -18.29 -4.27 -13.93
C ARG A 141 -18.10 -2.87 -13.39
N VAL A 142 -17.18 -2.71 -12.46
CA VAL A 142 -16.89 -1.46 -11.75
C VAL A 142 -15.39 -1.23 -11.74
N GLY A 143 -14.99 0.00 -12.05
CA GLY A 143 -13.63 0.49 -11.93
C GLY A 143 -13.52 1.48 -10.77
N VAL A 144 -12.57 1.27 -9.87
CA VAL A 144 -12.28 2.15 -8.74
C VAL A 144 -10.83 2.61 -8.80
N LEU A 145 -10.64 3.92 -8.90
CA LEU A 145 -9.33 4.53 -8.73
C LEU A 145 -8.97 4.53 -7.24
N THR A 146 -7.78 4.00 -6.96
CA THR A 146 -7.22 3.88 -5.62
C THR A 146 -5.86 4.58 -5.61
N ARG A 147 -5.56 5.32 -4.54
CA ARG A 147 -4.25 5.95 -4.32
C ARG A 147 -3.62 5.42 -3.04
N ILE A 148 -2.31 5.26 -3.03
CA ILE A 148 -1.53 5.06 -1.81
C ILE A 148 -1.55 6.36 -1.02
N ARG A 149 -1.91 6.27 0.26
CA ARG A 149 -1.67 7.36 1.22
C ARG A 149 -0.35 7.06 1.92
N PRO A 150 0.78 7.66 1.49
CA PRO A 150 2.05 7.43 2.16
C PRO A 150 2.02 8.03 3.57
N LEU A 151 2.79 7.41 4.46
CA LEU A 151 3.03 7.92 5.79
C LEU A 151 3.74 9.29 5.70
N GLN A 152 3.36 10.23 6.55
CA GLN A 152 4.03 11.53 6.61
C GLN A 152 5.10 11.52 7.70
N VAL A 153 6.30 11.07 7.34
CA VAL A 153 7.48 11.13 8.21
C VAL A 153 8.23 12.44 7.99
N ASN A 154 8.54 13.14 9.08
CA ASN A 154 9.27 14.41 9.03
C ASN A 154 10.79 14.16 8.86
N THR A 155 11.22 13.83 7.64
CA THR A 155 12.62 13.56 7.29
C THR A 155 13.37 14.86 6.93
N ASN A 156 13.58 15.73 7.91
CA ASN A 156 14.26 17.02 7.73
C ASN A 156 15.78 16.98 7.95
N ALA A 157 16.36 15.79 8.14
CA ALA A 157 17.81 15.59 8.27
C ALA A 157 18.22 14.17 7.85
N ALA A 158 19.53 13.96 7.64
CA ALA A 158 20.09 12.61 7.55
C ALA A 158 19.95 11.87 8.90
N LEU A 159 20.30 12.57 9.99
CA LEU A 159 20.10 12.11 11.37
C LEU A 159 19.25 13.12 12.14
N THR A 160 18.11 12.68 12.66
CA THR A 160 17.31 13.43 13.65
C THR A 160 17.48 12.77 15.01
N SER A 161 17.95 13.49 16.03
CA SER A 161 18.27 12.94 17.36
C SER A 161 17.55 13.68 18.48
N GLY A 162 16.98 12.93 19.42
CA GLY A 162 16.50 13.46 20.71
C GLY A 162 17.55 13.48 21.82
N GLY A 163 18.78 13.01 21.56
CA GLY A 163 19.87 12.91 22.54
C GLY A 163 21.25 13.33 21.99
N HIS A 164 22.29 13.14 22.80
CA HIS A 164 23.67 13.53 22.47
C HIS A 164 24.25 12.73 21.30
N ASN A 165 24.97 13.39 20.40
CA ASN A 165 25.59 12.76 19.23
C ASN A 165 27.11 12.85 19.34
N VAL A 166 27.77 11.71 19.24
CA VAL A 166 29.22 11.56 19.24
C VAL A 166 29.61 10.96 17.90
N VAL A 167 30.25 11.77 17.05
CA VAL A 167 30.69 11.39 15.71
C VAL A 167 32.21 11.26 15.72
N VAL A 168 32.72 10.06 15.44
CA VAL A 168 34.15 9.76 15.63
C VAL A 168 34.81 9.11 14.42
N GLY A 169 36.11 9.34 14.31
CA GLY A 169 36.91 8.86 13.19
C GLY A 169 36.45 9.48 11.88
N ASN A 170 36.44 8.69 10.82
CA ASN A 170 36.08 9.07 9.46
C ASN A 170 34.59 8.83 9.13
N ALA A 171 33.70 8.87 10.11
CA ALA A 171 32.26 8.79 9.87
C ALA A 171 31.76 9.99 9.04
N SER A 172 30.77 9.76 8.18
CA SER A 172 30.15 10.77 7.34
C SER A 172 28.65 10.86 7.57
N ILE A 173 28.15 12.04 7.88
CA ILE A 173 26.71 12.31 7.98
C ILE A 173 26.41 13.44 6.99
N ASP A 174 25.63 13.16 5.96
CA ASP A 174 25.37 14.11 4.90
C ASP A 174 23.87 14.28 4.64
N GLY A 175 23.37 15.48 4.92
CA GLY A 175 21.99 15.91 4.69
C GLY A 175 21.66 16.31 3.24
N ASN A 176 22.65 16.34 2.34
CA ASN A 176 22.39 16.54 0.91
C ASN A 176 21.74 15.28 0.30
N ASP A 177 20.91 15.44 -0.72
CA ASP A 177 20.28 14.31 -1.41
C ASP A 177 21.34 13.46 -2.12
N HIS A 178 21.37 12.18 -1.76
CA HIS A 178 22.19 11.15 -2.39
C HIS A 178 21.31 10.11 -3.07
N SER A 179 21.79 9.64 -4.23
CA SER A 179 21.08 8.60 -4.97
C SER A 179 21.70 7.23 -4.76
N PRO A 180 20.99 6.29 -4.12
CA PRO A 180 21.43 4.89 -4.04
C PRO A 180 21.29 4.12 -5.36
N TRP A 181 20.43 4.58 -6.28
CA TRP A 181 20.11 3.87 -7.51
C TRP A 181 20.13 4.79 -8.73
N THR A 182 20.41 4.24 -9.90
CA THR A 182 20.32 4.97 -11.17
C THR A 182 18.90 5.33 -11.57
N SER A 183 17.88 4.65 -10.99
CA SER A 183 16.47 4.89 -11.28
C SER A 183 15.88 6.13 -10.58
N CYS A 184 16.67 6.86 -9.80
CA CYS A 184 16.18 8.00 -9.02
C CYS A 184 16.12 9.27 -9.88
N GLY A 185 15.22 10.18 -9.50
CA GLY A 185 15.17 11.53 -10.08
C GLY A 185 16.41 12.37 -9.71
N PRO A 186 16.48 13.62 -10.21
CA PRO A 186 17.59 14.51 -9.89
C PRO A 186 17.72 14.77 -8.38
N LEU A 187 18.96 14.91 -7.94
CA LEU A 187 19.33 15.36 -6.60
C LEU A 187 19.01 16.85 -6.50
N ASP A 188 18.02 17.21 -5.69
CA ASP A 188 17.48 18.58 -5.65
C ASP A 188 17.17 19.08 -4.23
N SER A 189 17.45 18.25 -3.22
CA SER A 189 17.09 18.56 -1.84
C SER A 189 18.33 18.59 -0.95
N ALA A 190 18.38 19.59 -0.07
CA ALA A 190 19.37 19.68 0.98
C ALA A 190 18.62 19.82 2.30
N LYS A 191 18.94 18.94 3.22
CA LYS A 191 18.41 18.87 4.58
C LYS A 191 19.54 19.08 5.57
N ALA A 192 19.22 19.11 6.86
CA ALA A 192 20.28 19.18 7.85
C ALA A 192 21.10 17.89 7.86
N GLY A 193 22.40 17.97 8.14
CA GLY A 193 23.19 16.76 8.41
C GLY A 193 22.68 16.09 9.68
N ILE A 194 22.74 16.82 10.79
CA ILE A 194 22.19 16.41 12.09
C ILE A 194 21.17 17.44 12.56
N ARG A 195 19.94 17.03 12.84
CA ARG A 195 18.92 17.83 13.53
C ARG A 195 18.75 17.30 14.95
N TYR A 196 18.92 18.14 15.96
CA TYR A 196 18.90 17.70 17.37
C TYR A 196 18.16 18.66 18.29
N GLN A 197 17.70 18.15 19.43
CA GLN A 197 16.88 18.92 20.39
C GLN A 197 17.72 19.93 21.19
N VAL A 198 17.07 20.97 21.69
CA VAL A 198 17.70 21.93 22.61
C VAL A 198 18.02 21.24 23.93
N GLY A 199 19.32 21.20 24.25
CA GLY A 199 19.85 20.54 25.45
C GLY A 199 20.96 19.56 25.10
N ASP A 200 20.87 18.98 23.90
CA ASP A 200 21.84 18.01 23.42
C ASP A 200 23.03 18.68 22.75
N THR A 201 24.03 17.85 22.47
CA THR A 201 25.30 18.25 21.86
C THR A 201 25.62 17.37 20.67
N VAL A 202 26.39 17.94 19.74
CA VAL A 202 27.07 17.20 18.68
C VAL A 202 28.57 17.36 18.96
N SER A 203 29.25 16.27 19.28
CA SER A 203 30.70 16.23 19.41
C SER A 203 31.31 15.44 18.25
N ALA A 204 32.39 15.99 17.68
CA ALA A 204 33.05 15.44 16.52
C ALA A 204 34.55 15.28 16.82
N SER A 205 35.14 14.11 16.57
CA SER A 205 36.58 13.88 16.75
C SER A 205 37.14 12.90 15.72
N GLY A 206 38.40 13.01 15.33
CA GLY A 206 39.02 12.08 14.39
C GLY A 206 38.70 12.31 12.90
N HIS A 207 38.34 13.55 12.53
CA HIS A 207 38.02 14.00 11.16
C HIS A 207 36.72 13.44 10.54
N PRO A 208 35.57 13.52 11.23
CA PRO A 208 34.30 13.16 10.62
C PRO A 208 33.83 14.25 9.64
N SER A 209 33.00 13.85 8.68
CA SER A 209 32.33 14.78 7.77
C SER A 209 30.88 14.96 8.20
N ILE A 210 30.48 16.20 8.50
CA ILE A 210 29.07 16.53 8.72
C ILE A 210 28.70 17.58 7.67
N ALA A 211 27.83 17.20 6.74
CA ALA A 211 27.42 18.01 5.62
C ALA A 211 25.89 18.13 5.54
N GLY A 212 25.41 19.14 4.83
CA GLY A 212 23.98 19.47 4.72
C GLY A 212 23.76 20.98 4.81
N SER A 213 22.52 21.40 4.66
CA SER A 213 22.11 22.80 4.76
C SER A 213 21.02 22.96 5.81
N PRO A 214 21.38 23.27 7.08
CA PRO A 214 22.74 23.44 7.63
C PRO A 214 23.41 22.08 8.00
N PRO A 215 24.74 22.02 8.20
CA PRO A 215 25.41 20.80 8.64
C PRO A 215 24.87 20.26 9.97
N THR A 216 24.62 21.15 10.93
CA THR A 216 23.91 20.82 12.16
C THR A 216 22.79 21.84 12.39
N LEU A 217 21.63 21.36 12.81
CA LEU A 217 20.44 22.15 13.10
C LEU A 217 20.00 21.87 14.53
N ARG A 218 20.20 22.86 15.41
CA ARG A 218 19.64 22.83 16.76
C ARG A 218 18.19 23.30 16.70
N ASP A 219 17.24 22.40 16.95
CA ASP A 219 15.82 22.69 16.75
C ASP A 219 15.05 22.78 18.10
N PRO A 220 14.55 23.97 18.47
CA PRO A 220 13.75 24.15 19.68
C PRO A 220 12.36 23.51 19.59
N ASN A 221 11.90 23.13 18.40
CA ASN A 221 10.59 22.52 18.17
C ASN A 221 10.66 21.00 18.00
N LEU A 222 11.85 20.40 18.11
CA LEU A 222 11.97 18.94 18.15
C LEU A 222 11.45 18.47 19.51
N LYS A 223 10.31 17.76 19.48
CA LYS A 223 9.60 17.22 20.64
C LYS A 223 9.46 15.71 20.48
N ASP A 224 9.14 14.99 21.56
CA ASP A 224 8.87 13.54 21.54
C ASP A 224 7.89 13.12 20.45
N SER A 225 6.89 13.94 20.13
CA SER A 225 5.93 13.67 19.06
C SER A 225 6.58 13.49 17.68
N ALA A 226 7.75 14.07 17.43
CA ALA A 226 8.50 13.89 16.19
C ALA A 226 9.02 12.44 16.01
N PHE A 227 9.03 11.66 17.09
CA PHE A 227 9.47 10.26 17.13
C PHE A 227 8.34 9.28 17.44
N SER A 228 7.12 9.78 17.66
CA SER A 228 5.97 8.94 18.00
C SER A 228 4.74 9.17 17.12
N VAL A 229 4.70 10.25 16.32
CA VAL A 229 3.58 10.61 15.44
C VAL A 229 4.09 11.01 14.04
N TYR A 230 3.51 10.39 13.02
CA TYR A 230 3.91 10.49 11.62
C TYR A 230 2.71 10.85 10.73
N GLY A 231 2.23 12.08 10.88
CA GLY A 231 0.96 12.53 10.32
C GLY A 231 -0.21 12.01 11.15
N ASP A 232 -1.05 11.16 10.56
CA ASP A 232 -2.23 10.59 11.21
C ASP A 232 -1.95 9.25 11.90
N VAL A 233 -0.70 8.77 11.87
CA VAL A 233 -0.32 7.43 12.36
C VAL A 233 0.72 7.56 13.46
N THR A 234 0.55 6.82 14.55
CA THR A 234 1.47 6.75 15.68
C THR A 234 2.50 5.63 15.51
N TYR A 235 3.59 5.66 16.27
CA TYR A 235 4.56 4.58 16.33
C TYR A 235 3.89 3.23 16.62
N THR A 236 2.97 3.18 17.58
CA THR A 236 2.24 1.97 17.95
C THR A 236 1.39 1.42 16.81
N GLU A 237 0.70 2.30 16.07
CA GLU A 237 -0.08 1.89 14.89
C GLU A 237 0.82 1.40 13.75
N MET A 238 2.02 1.99 13.59
CA MET A 238 3.00 1.46 12.63
C MET A 238 3.50 0.08 13.02
N VAL A 239 3.77 -0.16 14.30
CA VAL A 239 4.13 -1.49 14.84
C VAL A 239 3.02 -2.51 14.56
N GLN A 240 1.75 -2.12 14.76
CA GLN A 240 0.62 -3.00 14.41
C GLN A 240 0.52 -3.28 12.90
N SER A 241 1.04 -2.39 12.06
CA SER A 241 1.12 -2.56 10.60
C SER A 241 2.42 -3.20 10.12
N ALA A 242 3.32 -3.59 11.03
CA ALA A 242 4.61 -4.18 10.70
C ALA A 242 4.42 -5.55 10.05
N THR A 243 5.04 -5.73 8.89
CA THR A 243 5.03 -7.02 8.16
C THR A 243 5.97 -8.02 8.82
N ILE A 244 7.04 -7.55 9.44
CA ILE A 244 8.04 -8.37 10.12
C ILE A 244 8.11 -7.90 11.57
N ASN A 245 7.90 -8.83 12.50
CA ASN A 245 8.09 -8.61 13.92
C ASN A 245 9.18 -9.56 14.42
N LEU A 246 10.20 -9.00 15.07
CA LEU A 246 11.37 -9.72 15.57
C LEU A 246 11.65 -9.28 17.01
N ASP A 247 12.14 -10.19 17.84
CA ASP A 247 12.70 -9.81 19.13
C ASP A 247 14.14 -9.32 18.96
N ALA A 248 14.54 -8.40 19.84
CA ALA A 248 15.89 -7.88 19.93
C ALA A 248 16.90 -9.01 20.16
N GLN A 249 17.88 -9.09 19.26
CA GLN A 249 18.90 -10.14 19.27
C GLN A 249 20.12 -9.69 18.46
N ASN A 250 21.15 -10.55 18.43
CA ASN A 250 22.25 -10.42 17.48
C ASN A 250 21.94 -11.21 16.20
N PHE A 251 21.68 -10.50 15.11
CA PHE A 251 21.29 -11.07 13.83
C PHE A 251 22.46 -11.67 13.02
N SER A 252 23.70 -11.69 13.52
CA SER A 252 24.80 -12.56 13.03
C SER A 252 24.91 -12.75 11.49
N ASN A 253 24.80 -11.68 10.69
CA ASN A 253 24.82 -11.69 9.20
C ASN A 253 23.67 -12.45 8.51
N SER A 254 22.53 -12.65 9.18
CA SER A 254 21.39 -13.42 8.65
C SER A 254 20.37 -12.59 7.88
N ILE A 255 20.44 -11.26 7.97
CA ILE A 255 19.52 -10.33 7.30
C ILE A 255 19.87 -10.28 5.82
N GLY A 256 18.92 -10.40 4.90
CA GLY A 256 19.22 -10.29 3.46
C GLY A 256 18.17 -10.99 2.60
N PRO A 257 18.22 -10.85 1.28
CA PRO A 257 17.17 -11.35 0.40
C PRO A 257 17.04 -12.87 0.47
N ALA A 258 15.80 -13.36 0.61
CA ALA A 258 15.48 -14.78 0.60
C ALA A 258 14.61 -15.13 -0.61
N LEU A 259 15.00 -16.20 -1.31
CA LEU A 259 14.27 -16.69 -2.48
C LEU A 259 13.68 -18.08 -2.20
N THR A 260 12.55 -18.38 -2.85
CA THR A 260 12.00 -19.74 -2.91
C THR A 260 11.54 -19.98 -4.34
N ASN A 261 12.13 -20.98 -5.00
CA ASN A 261 11.91 -21.28 -6.41
C ASN A 261 12.12 -20.06 -7.34
N GLY A 262 13.12 -19.22 -7.04
CA GLY A 262 13.46 -18.03 -7.83
C GLY A 262 12.55 -16.81 -7.62
N ALA A 263 11.48 -16.92 -6.81
CA ALA A 263 10.65 -15.79 -6.41
C ALA A 263 11.04 -15.28 -5.02
N CYS A 264 10.77 -14.00 -4.74
CA CYS A 264 11.01 -13.44 -3.41
C CYS A 264 10.14 -14.14 -2.35
N ASN A 265 10.75 -14.61 -1.27
CA ASN A 265 10.04 -15.26 -0.19
C ASN A 265 9.69 -14.26 0.92
N TYR A 266 8.44 -13.81 0.93
CA TYR A 266 7.91 -12.86 1.92
C TYR A 266 7.67 -13.46 3.31
N GLY A 267 7.74 -14.79 3.45
CA GLY A 267 7.52 -15.50 4.72
C GLY A 267 8.77 -15.68 5.58
N VAL A 268 9.95 -15.33 5.05
CA VAL A 268 11.22 -15.39 5.79
C VAL A 268 11.41 -14.07 6.54
N SER A 269 11.44 -14.12 7.88
CA SER A 269 11.52 -12.93 8.72
C SER A 269 12.84 -12.15 8.62
N THR A 270 13.91 -12.79 8.12
CA THR A 270 15.19 -12.13 7.83
C THR A 270 15.30 -11.58 6.41
N ASN A 271 14.27 -11.77 5.57
CA ASN A 271 14.21 -11.18 4.23
C ASN A 271 13.78 -9.72 4.34
N TRP A 272 14.73 -8.80 4.23
CA TRP A 272 14.44 -7.36 4.29
C TRP A 272 14.52 -6.69 2.91
N GLY A 273 14.40 -7.48 1.83
CA GLY A 273 14.52 -7.01 0.46
C GLY A 273 15.95 -7.07 -0.08
N SER A 274 16.12 -6.66 -1.34
CA SER A 274 17.43 -6.57 -2.01
C SER A 274 17.66 -5.20 -2.63
N PRO A 275 18.11 -4.21 -1.85
CA PRO A 275 18.41 -2.89 -2.40
C PRO A 275 19.58 -2.88 -3.39
N THR A 276 20.57 -3.79 -3.29
CA THR A 276 21.68 -3.85 -4.24
C THR A 276 21.30 -4.49 -5.58
N ASP A 277 20.25 -5.31 -5.62
CA ASP A 277 19.61 -5.79 -6.86
C ASP A 277 18.14 -5.31 -6.96
N PRO A 278 17.92 -4.01 -7.28
CA PRO A 278 16.58 -3.43 -7.34
C PRO A 278 15.71 -4.00 -8.46
N THR A 279 16.31 -4.69 -9.43
CA THR A 279 15.62 -5.39 -10.53
C THR A 279 15.34 -6.85 -10.25
N GLY A 280 15.98 -7.43 -9.22
CA GLY A 280 15.83 -8.80 -8.81
C GLY A 280 14.50 -9.09 -8.12
N PRO A 281 14.23 -10.37 -7.79
CA PRO A 281 12.94 -10.79 -7.25
C PRO A 281 12.55 -10.06 -5.96
N CYS A 282 13.51 -9.76 -5.08
CA CYS A 282 13.28 -9.03 -3.83
C CYS A 282 13.58 -7.52 -3.91
N GLY A 283 13.95 -7.00 -5.08
CA GLY A 283 14.24 -5.58 -5.26
C GLY A 283 13.03 -4.68 -5.00
N GLY A 284 11.82 -5.21 -5.19
CA GLY A 284 10.55 -4.53 -4.91
C GLY A 284 10.01 -4.71 -3.49
N TYR A 285 10.68 -5.48 -2.63
CA TYR A 285 10.19 -5.81 -1.28
C TYR A 285 10.70 -4.81 -0.23
N PHE A 286 9.81 -3.97 0.29
CA PHE A 286 10.11 -2.96 1.31
C PHE A 286 9.19 -3.21 2.52
N PRO A 287 9.52 -4.14 3.43
CA PRO A 287 8.71 -4.39 4.61
C PRO A 287 8.74 -3.21 5.59
N ILE A 288 7.72 -3.16 6.45
CA ILE A 288 7.83 -2.47 7.74
C ILE A 288 8.36 -3.53 8.71
N ILE A 289 9.57 -3.31 9.22
CA ILE A 289 10.25 -4.20 10.18
C ILE A 289 10.13 -3.59 11.56
N HIS A 290 9.70 -4.36 12.53
CA HIS A 290 9.68 -3.99 13.94
C HIS A 290 10.57 -4.94 14.74
N ILE A 291 11.49 -4.35 15.51
CA ILE A 291 12.33 -5.07 16.47
C ILE A 291 11.93 -4.66 17.89
N ALA A 292 11.31 -5.60 18.60
CA ALA A 292 10.83 -5.42 19.96
C ALA A 292 11.96 -5.62 20.99
N GLY A 293 12.05 -4.74 21.99
CA GLY A 293 13.07 -4.80 23.04
C GLY A 293 14.35 -4.02 22.76
N THR A 294 15.38 -4.24 23.59
CA THR A 294 16.63 -3.46 23.61
C THR A 294 17.85 -4.31 23.26
N GLY A 295 18.89 -3.69 22.70
CA GLY A 295 20.20 -4.35 22.50
C GLY A 295 20.34 -5.12 21.19
N SER A 296 19.53 -4.77 20.19
CA SER A 296 19.60 -5.38 18.86
C SER A 296 20.93 -5.08 18.19
N THR A 297 21.59 -6.12 17.67
CA THR A 297 22.83 -5.98 16.91
C THR A 297 22.64 -6.55 15.52
N ILE A 298 22.84 -5.73 14.50
CA ILE A 298 22.80 -6.15 13.10
C ILE A 298 24.21 -6.06 12.55
N ASN A 299 24.66 -7.12 11.90
CA ASN A 299 25.95 -7.17 11.23
C ASN A 299 25.75 -7.65 9.79
N GLY A 300 26.52 -7.06 8.86
CA GLY A 300 26.62 -7.47 7.46
C GLY A 300 25.32 -7.37 6.66
N GLN A 301 25.41 -7.61 5.35
CA GLN A 301 24.27 -7.72 4.42
C GLN A 301 23.50 -6.43 4.13
N GLU A 302 22.22 -6.53 3.76
CA GLU A 302 21.41 -5.43 3.24
C GLU A 302 19.93 -5.52 3.66
N GLY A 303 19.24 -4.38 3.68
CA GLY A 303 17.79 -4.32 3.85
C GLY A 303 17.21 -2.99 3.37
N GLN A 304 15.89 -2.95 3.19
CA GLN A 304 15.18 -1.75 2.75
C GLN A 304 13.76 -1.67 3.31
N GLY A 305 13.20 -0.47 3.39
CA GLY A 305 11.84 -0.23 3.89
C GLY A 305 11.79 0.72 5.08
N ILE A 306 10.96 0.38 6.07
CA ILE A 306 10.83 1.15 7.32
C ILE A 306 11.26 0.25 8.47
N LEU A 307 12.31 0.63 9.20
CA LEU A 307 12.79 -0.09 10.37
C LEU A 307 12.36 0.65 11.64
N LEU A 308 11.65 -0.05 12.52
CA LEU A 308 11.18 0.41 13.82
C LEU A 308 11.92 -0.40 14.91
N VAL A 309 12.58 0.28 15.84
CA VAL A 309 13.29 -0.38 16.95
C VAL A 309 12.81 0.22 18.27
N ASP A 310 12.31 -0.62 19.17
CA ASP A 310 11.80 -0.20 20.48
C ASP A 310 12.91 0.29 21.42
N GLY A 311 14.13 -0.23 21.26
CA GLY A 311 15.29 0.10 22.09
C GLY A 311 16.49 0.59 21.30
N SER A 312 17.69 0.39 21.85
CA SER A 312 18.95 0.72 21.16
C SER A 312 19.27 -0.25 20.02
N LEU A 313 19.86 0.30 18.96
CA LEU A 313 20.32 -0.43 17.78
C LEU A 313 21.84 -0.29 17.62
N SER A 314 22.54 -1.43 17.52
CA SER A 314 23.94 -1.50 17.13
C SER A 314 24.08 -2.02 15.70
N ILE A 315 24.69 -1.23 14.83
CA ILE A 315 25.07 -1.65 13.48
C ILE A 315 26.57 -1.93 13.44
N GLN A 316 26.92 -3.09 12.90
CA GLN A 316 28.29 -3.55 12.78
C GLN A 316 28.64 -3.94 11.34
N GLY A 317 29.91 -3.78 10.98
CA GLY A 317 30.43 -4.26 9.70
C GLY A 317 29.84 -3.51 8.51
N GLY A 318 29.52 -4.23 7.43
CA GLY A 318 29.08 -3.65 6.16
C GLY A 318 27.58 -3.56 5.94
N PHE A 319 26.73 -3.69 6.97
CA PHE A 319 25.28 -3.65 6.80
C PHE A 319 24.81 -2.35 6.16
N GLN A 320 23.92 -2.44 5.16
CA GLN A 320 23.34 -1.27 4.49
C GLN A 320 21.82 -1.29 4.56
N PHE A 321 21.21 -0.19 4.98
CA PHE A 321 19.75 -0.04 5.01
C PHE A 321 19.28 1.12 4.14
N PHE A 322 18.23 0.89 3.34
CA PHE A 322 17.69 1.85 2.39
C PHE A 322 16.23 2.20 2.74
N GLY A 323 15.99 3.40 3.26
CA GLY A 323 14.66 3.88 3.62
C GLY A 323 14.64 4.70 4.90
N ILE A 324 13.67 4.41 5.77
CA ILE A 324 13.45 5.17 7.01
C ILE A 324 13.79 4.27 8.20
N VAL A 325 14.57 4.80 9.14
CA VAL A 325 14.91 4.10 10.37
C VAL A 325 14.46 4.94 11.56
N ILE A 326 13.67 4.35 12.45
CA ILE A 326 13.16 4.96 13.67
C ILE A 326 13.58 4.08 14.84
N ILE A 327 14.40 4.63 15.72
CA ILE A 327 14.96 3.97 16.89
C ILE A 327 14.49 4.74 18.11
N LYS A 328 13.99 4.04 19.13
CA LYS A 328 13.50 4.68 20.36
C LYS A 328 14.55 4.83 21.46
N GLY A 329 15.62 4.03 21.41
CA GLY A 329 16.81 4.17 22.25
C GLY A 329 17.99 4.77 21.48
N SER A 330 19.22 4.38 21.79
CA SER A 330 20.43 4.90 21.14
C SER A 330 20.84 4.18 19.85
N LEU A 331 21.48 4.90 18.93
CA LEU A 331 22.15 4.33 17.76
C LEU A 331 23.66 4.21 18.01
N LYS A 332 24.21 3.02 17.76
CA LYS A 332 25.66 2.77 17.76
C LYS A 332 26.09 2.16 16.44
N THR A 333 27.06 2.76 15.78
CA THR A 333 27.69 2.18 14.59
C THR A 333 29.13 1.82 14.90
N ALA A 334 29.60 0.67 14.42
CA ALA A 334 30.98 0.24 14.55
C ALA A 334 31.43 -0.59 13.35
N GLY A 335 32.72 -0.50 13.00
CA GLY A 335 33.33 -1.26 11.92
C GLY A 335 33.18 -0.61 10.54
N GLY A 336 34.29 -0.57 9.80
CA GLY A 336 34.38 -0.07 8.43
C GLY A 336 34.60 -1.20 7.45
N GLY A 337 33.69 -1.33 6.48
CA GLY A 337 33.84 -2.20 5.32
C GLY A 337 34.04 -1.38 4.05
N SER A 338 34.22 -2.04 2.91
CA SER A 338 34.28 -1.41 1.58
C SER A 338 32.94 -0.83 1.09
N ASN A 339 31.89 -0.88 1.90
CA ASN A 339 30.55 -0.48 1.50
C ASN A 339 30.34 1.03 1.63
N PRO A 340 29.64 1.65 0.67
CA PRO A 340 29.56 3.10 0.55
C PRO A 340 28.77 3.79 1.66
N ALA A 341 27.81 3.11 2.32
CA ALA A 341 27.08 3.64 3.46
C ALA A 341 26.32 2.59 4.29
N HIS A 342 26.11 2.87 5.57
CA HIS A 342 25.26 2.06 6.45
C HIS A 342 23.78 2.42 6.31
N PHE A 343 23.48 3.69 6.04
CA PHE A 343 22.10 4.16 5.87
C PHE A 343 21.97 5.07 4.66
N TRP A 344 21.00 4.75 3.80
CA TRP A 344 20.54 5.56 2.68
C TRP A 344 19.09 5.95 2.94
N GLY A 345 18.84 7.22 3.30
CA GLY A 345 17.49 7.71 3.58
C GLY A 345 17.43 8.62 4.80
N SER A 346 16.67 8.32 5.83
CA SER A 346 16.65 9.16 7.04
C SER A 346 16.59 8.32 8.30
N VAL A 347 17.40 8.71 9.28
CA VAL A 347 17.48 8.04 10.58
C VAL A 347 16.93 8.98 11.65
N MET A 348 15.97 8.49 12.43
CA MET A 348 15.37 9.19 13.55
C MET A 348 15.65 8.37 14.81
N VAL A 349 16.34 8.99 15.76
CA VAL A 349 16.71 8.35 17.02
C VAL A 349 16.08 9.16 18.13
N GLN A 350 15.02 8.61 18.71
CA GLN A 350 14.47 9.14 19.94
C GLN A 350 15.41 8.80 21.06
N ASP A 351 15.61 9.76 21.93
CA ASP A 351 16.18 9.52 23.24
C ASP A 351 15.07 9.83 24.25
N THR A 352 14.70 8.84 25.05
CA THR A 352 13.70 9.03 26.11
C THR A 352 14.30 8.61 27.43
N ILE A 353 13.81 9.23 28.51
CA ILE A 353 14.16 8.94 29.91
C ILE A 353 13.97 7.44 30.25
N ALA A 354 13.22 6.70 29.42
CA ALA A 354 13.06 5.26 29.53
C ALA A 354 14.34 4.44 29.26
N PHE A 355 15.38 5.03 28.63
CA PHE A 355 16.64 4.36 28.32
C PHE A 355 17.82 4.99 29.09
N SER A 356 18.71 4.14 29.60
CA SER A 356 19.89 4.58 30.36
C SER A 356 21.04 5.09 29.50
N ASP A 357 21.00 4.81 28.20
CA ASP A 357 22.00 5.25 27.23
C ASP A 357 21.36 6.16 26.20
N THR A 358 21.63 7.44 26.38
CA THR A 358 21.10 8.58 25.62
C THR A 358 22.05 9.05 24.52
N THR A 359 23.21 8.40 24.38
CA THR A 359 24.28 8.85 23.51
C THR A 359 24.33 8.03 22.23
N ASN A 360 24.14 8.71 21.10
CA ASN A 360 24.36 8.15 19.78
C ASN A 360 25.85 8.18 19.46
N ASN A 361 26.42 7.01 19.18
CA ASN A 361 27.83 6.88 18.83
C ASN A 361 27.97 6.44 17.38
N ILE A 362 28.32 7.39 16.51
CA ILE A 362 28.54 7.18 15.09
C ILE A 362 30.04 7.04 14.87
N SER A 363 30.51 5.79 14.78
CA SER A 363 31.93 5.43 14.63
C SER A 363 32.17 4.45 13.48
N GLY A 364 33.44 4.20 13.17
CA GLY A 364 33.86 3.12 12.27
C GLY A 364 33.60 3.37 10.78
N ALA A 365 33.91 4.57 10.27
CA ALA A 365 33.63 4.94 8.88
C ALA A 365 32.14 4.83 8.49
N ALA A 366 31.24 5.01 9.47
CA ALA A 366 29.83 4.91 9.21
C ALA A 366 29.32 6.07 8.36
N ASN A 367 28.62 5.77 7.27
CA ASN A 367 28.01 6.80 6.43
C ASN A 367 26.48 6.77 6.56
N LEU A 368 25.92 7.90 7.00
CA LEU A 368 24.48 8.18 7.04
C LEU A 368 24.20 9.22 5.97
N LEU A 369 23.65 8.78 4.84
CA LEU A 369 23.42 9.62 3.67
C LEU A 369 21.93 9.87 3.51
N TYR A 370 21.55 11.15 3.49
CA TYR A 370 20.18 11.50 3.19
C TYR A 370 19.82 11.09 1.76
N SER A 371 18.70 10.38 1.59
CA SER A 371 18.22 9.99 0.26
C SER A 371 16.73 10.16 0.13
N LYS A 372 16.32 11.19 -0.61
CA LYS A 372 14.92 11.44 -0.96
C LYS A 372 14.33 10.24 -1.71
N CYS A 373 15.11 9.65 -2.61
CA CYS A 373 14.68 8.50 -3.41
C CYS A 373 14.39 7.26 -2.56
N ALA A 374 15.28 6.92 -1.62
CA ALA A 374 15.07 5.80 -0.70
C ALA A 374 13.84 6.01 0.19
N ILE A 375 13.67 7.22 0.72
CA ILE A 375 12.53 7.60 1.56
C ILE A 375 11.22 7.47 0.77
N ILE A 376 11.12 8.07 -0.41
CA ILE A 376 9.90 8.02 -1.24
C ILE A 376 9.57 6.58 -1.62
N LYS A 377 10.56 5.76 -2.02
CA LYS A 377 10.32 4.35 -2.33
C LYS A 377 9.80 3.59 -1.11
N ALA A 378 10.43 3.75 0.07
CA ALA A 378 9.99 3.10 1.30
C ALA A 378 8.54 3.51 1.65
N LEU A 379 8.20 4.79 1.57
CA LEU A 379 6.85 5.30 1.86
C LEU A 379 5.80 4.79 0.86
N ASN A 380 6.11 4.80 -0.44
CA ASN A 380 5.17 4.35 -1.47
C ASN A 380 4.95 2.84 -1.44
N LYS A 381 5.98 2.06 -1.10
CA LYS A 381 5.91 0.58 -1.07
C LYS A 381 5.31 0.04 0.23
N THR A 382 5.31 0.81 1.32
CA THR A 382 4.70 0.44 2.61
C THR A 382 3.30 1.01 2.81
N GLY A 383 2.88 1.97 1.98
CA GLY A 383 1.58 2.62 2.09
C GLY A 383 0.38 1.73 1.76
N VAL A 384 -0.80 2.17 2.21
CA VAL A 384 -2.08 1.47 2.04
C VAL A 384 -2.93 2.19 1.00
N GLY A 385 -3.61 1.41 0.15
CA GLY A 385 -4.53 1.92 -0.85
C GLY A 385 -5.82 2.45 -0.24
N THR A 386 -6.21 3.65 -0.63
CA THR A 386 -7.49 4.28 -0.29
C THR A 386 -8.18 4.77 -1.56
N GLN A 387 -9.51 4.74 -1.58
CA GLN A 387 -10.28 5.32 -2.67
C GLN A 387 -10.11 6.85 -2.71
N PHE A 388 -10.22 7.44 -3.89
CA PHE A 388 -10.31 8.90 -4.03
C PHE A 388 -11.61 9.43 -3.39
N ARG A 389 -11.52 10.58 -2.73
CA ARG A 389 -12.68 11.25 -2.08
C ARG A 389 -13.78 11.65 -3.07
N SER A 390 -13.46 11.88 -4.33
CA SER A 390 -14.41 12.23 -5.37
C SER A 390 -13.98 11.66 -6.72
N ARG A 391 -14.96 11.32 -7.57
CA ARG A 391 -14.75 10.83 -8.95
C ARG A 391 -13.80 9.63 -9.07
N GLY A 392 -13.66 8.84 -8.01
CA GLY A 392 -12.79 7.67 -7.96
C GLY A 392 -13.45 6.38 -8.41
N TRP A 393 -14.64 6.44 -9.00
CA TRP A 393 -15.47 5.28 -9.29
C TRP A 393 -16.19 5.47 -10.62
N THR A 394 -16.28 4.41 -11.41
CA THR A 394 -17.10 4.35 -12.62
C THR A 394 -17.65 2.95 -12.82
N GLN A 395 -18.85 2.84 -13.38
CA GLN A 395 -19.30 1.60 -13.99
C GLN A 395 -18.54 1.40 -15.30
N LEU A 396 -18.11 0.17 -15.56
CA LEU A 396 -17.45 -0.25 -16.78
C LEU A 396 -18.41 -1.15 -17.57
N TYR A 397 -18.30 -1.13 -18.90
CA TYR A 397 -19.17 -1.89 -19.80
C TYR A 397 -18.43 -3.03 -20.48
#